data_AF-A0A5D0VP38-F1
#
_entry.id   AF-A0A5D0VP38-F1
#
_cell.length_a   1.000
_cell.length_b   1.000
_cell.length_c   1.000
_cell.angle_alpha   90.00
_cell.angle_beta   90.00
_cell.angle_gamma   90.00
#
_symmetry.space_group_name_H-M   'P 1'
#
loop_
_entity.id
_entity.type
_entity.pdbx_description
1 polymer ?
#
loop_
_entity_poly.entity_id
_entity_poly.type
_entity_poly.pdbx_seq_one_letter_code
_entity_poly.pdbx_strand_id
1 'polypeptide(L)'
;MSLFLQIILTLLAAFFGAWFTLQRFRIERWWEKKANAYIELIEALHDMGLPPSEYFGAGVDGREVAPEREKELWENYHQAERRVWKIADSADFIISADVFDAIQRMLNGLSEARDAQDWYQHLDETQIAVDRCLEEVKQIGSEELGIRKGKDWNRWVPVGYLYRKVRERFSGPK
;
A
#
# COMPACT_ATOMS: atom_id res chain seq x y z
N MET A 1 -49.49 -35.14 16.52
CA MET A 1 -48.05 -35.24 16.24
C MET A 1 -47.52 -34.18 15.25
N SER A 2 -48.34 -33.65 14.33
CA SER A 2 -47.90 -32.65 13.34
C SER A 2 -47.51 -31.27 13.91
N LEU A 3 -48.25 -30.75 14.89
CA LEU A 3 -47.99 -29.41 15.47
C LEU A 3 -46.64 -29.31 16.20
N PHE A 4 -46.25 -30.36 16.91
CA PHE A 4 -44.97 -30.40 17.63
C PHE A 4 -43.77 -30.38 16.67
N LEU A 5 -43.88 -31.13 15.56
CA LEU A 5 -42.92 -31.12 14.47
C LEU A 5 -42.81 -29.74 13.82
N GLN A 6 -43.94 -29.06 13.58
CA GLN A 6 -43.95 -27.71 13.02
C GLN A 6 -43.29 -26.68 13.94
N ILE A 7 -43.54 -26.76 15.26
CA ILE A 7 -42.92 -25.88 16.26
C ILE A 7 -41.39 -26.12 16.33
N ILE A 8 -40.95 -27.38 16.28
CA ILE A 8 -39.51 -27.68 16.24
C ILE A 8 -38.89 -27.13 14.96
N LEU A 9 -39.56 -27.28 13.81
CA LEU A 9 -39.05 -26.80 12.54
C LEU A 9 -38.91 -25.27 12.52
N THR A 10 -39.89 -24.54 13.07
CA THR A 10 -39.83 -23.08 13.13
C THR A 10 -38.77 -22.58 14.10
N LEU A 11 -38.59 -23.25 15.25
CA LEU A 11 -37.53 -22.93 16.20
C LEU A 11 -36.13 -23.18 15.60
N LEU A 12 -35.95 -24.29 14.90
CA LEU A 12 -34.71 -24.60 14.20
C LEU A 12 -34.45 -23.56 13.08
N ALA A 13 -35.45 -23.26 12.26
CA ALA A 13 -35.31 -22.26 11.20
C ALA A 13 -34.94 -20.87 11.75
N ALA A 14 -35.57 -20.43 12.84
CA ALA A 14 -35.25 -19.17 13.50
C ALA A 14 -33.82 -19.17 14.07
N PHE A 15 -33.40 -20.28 14.70
CA PHE A 15 -32.04 -20.42 15.24
C PHE A 15 -30.98 -20.40 14.14
N PHE A 16 -31.17 -21.17 13.07
CA PHE A 16 -30.25 -21.18 11.92
C PHE A 16 -30.22 -19.82 11.21
N GLY A 17 -31.35 -19.14 11.09
CA GLY A 17 -31.40 -17.77 10.53
C GLY A 17 -30.60 -16.77 11.36
N ALA A 18 -30.75 -16.80 12.68
CA ALA A 18 -29.99 -15.94 13.59
C ALA A 18 -28.49 -16.26 13.56
N TRP A 19 -28.12 -17.54 13.58
CA TRP A 19 -26.74 -17.99 13.47
C TRP A 19 -26.08 -17.55 12.16
N PHE A 20 -26.77 -17.76 11.03
CA PHE A 20 -26.27 -17.39 9.71
C PHE A 20 -26.07 -15.88 9.58
N THR A 21 -27.01 -15.09 10.09
CA THR A 21 -26.92 -13.63 10.10
C THR A 21 -25.72 -13.16 10.91
N LEU A 22 -25.48 -13.76 12.09
CA LEU A 22 -24.34 -13.40 12.94
C LEU A 22 -23.00 -13.77 12.29
N GLN A 23 -22.90 -14.95 11.69
CA GLN A 23 -21.70 -15.39 10.96
C GLN A 23 -21.39 -14.45 9.79
N ARG A 24 -22.41 -14.14 8.97
CA ARG A 24 -22.28 -13.21 7.86
C ARG A 24 -21.81 -11.83 8.31
N PHE A 25 -22.40 -11.28 9.37
CA PHE A 25 -22.01 -9.98 9.91
C PHE A 25 -20.54 -9.97 10.37
N ARG A 26 -20.06 -11.03 11.01
CA ARG A 26 -18.65 -11.14 11.43
C ARG A 26 -17.71 -11.18 10.23
N ILE A 27 -18.07 -11.90 9.18
CA ILE A 27 -17.29 -11.99 7.93
C ILE A 27 -17.27 -10.62 7.23
N GLU A 28 -18.42 -9.94 7.10
CA GLU A 28 -18.50 -8.61 6.50
C GLU A 28 -17.67 -7.59 7.28
N ARG A 29 -17.80 -7.56 8.62
CA ARG A 29 -16.99 -6.67 9.48
C ARG A 29 -15.50 -6.96 9.41
N TRP A 30 -15.13 -8.23 9.29
CA TRP A 30 -13.75 -8.64 9.12
C TRP A 30 -13.18 -8.15 7.79
N TRP A 31 -13.94 -8.37 6.72
CA TRP A 31 -13.58 -7.95 5.37
C TRP A 31 -13.47 -6.42 5.27
N GLU A 32 -14.39 -5.66 5.87
CA GLU A 32 -14.32 -4.19 5.96
C GLU A 32 -13.03 -3.71 6.63
N LYS A 33 -12.68 -4.29 7.79
CA LYS A 33 -11.45 -3.94 8.51
C LYS A 33 -10.20 -4.21 7.67
N LYS A 34 -10.19 -5.35 6.98
CA LYS A 34 -9.09 -5.74 6.10
C LYS A 34 -8.96 -4.77 4.93
N ALA A 35 -10.06 -4.49 4.22
CA ALA A 35 -10.07 -3.53 3.12
C ALA A 35 -9.59 -2.14 3.56
N ASN A 36 -10.06 -1.65 4.71
CA ASN A 36 -9.64 -0.37 5.26
C ASN A 36 -8.14 -0.34 5.58
N ALA A 37 -7.58 -1.40 6.16
CA ALA A 37 -6.15 -1.48 6.43
C ALA A 37 -5.31 -1.43 5.14
N TYR A 38 -5.75 -2.10 4.08
CA TYR A 38 -5.09 -2.04 2.77
C TYR A 38 -5.17 -0.64 2.15
N ILE A 39 -6.32 0.03 2.24
CA ILE A 39 -6.48 1.40 1.74
C ILE A 39 -5.54 2.34 2.49
N GLU A 40 -5.54 2.30 3.82
CA GLU A 40 -4.68 3.14 4.67
C GLU A 40 -3.19 2.89 4.38
N LEU A 41 -2.80 1.63 4.15
CA LEU A 41 -1.43 1.26 3.79
C LEU A 41 -1.04 1.80 2.41
N ILE A 42 -1.91 1.65 1.42
CA ILE A 42 -1.69 2.14 0.06
C ILE A 42 -1.56 3.67 0.05
N GLU A 43 -2.42 4.37 0.79
CA GLU A 43 -2.36 5.84 0.93
C GLU A 43 -1.06 6.28 1.60
N ALA A 44 -0.64 5.61 2.69
CA ALA A 44 0.62 5.91 3.35
C ALA A 44 1.83 5.67 2.43
N LEU A 45 1.87 4.55 1.69
CA LEU A 45 2.94 4.28 0.72
C LEU A 45 2.96 5.32 -0.41
N HIS A 46 1.80 5.74 -0.89
CA HIS A 46 1.71 6.80 -1.89
C HIS A 46 2.28 8.12 -1.37
N ASP A 47 1.95 8.51 -0.14
CA ASP A 47 2.47 9.73 0.49
C ASP A 47 3.99 9.68 0.67
N MET A 48 4.57 8.51 0.93
CA MET A 48 6.02 8.31 0.97
C MET A 48 6.68 8.50 -0.41
N GLY A 49 5.96 8.26 -1.51
CA GLY A 49 6.48 8.46 -2.87
C GLY A 49 6.47 9.92 -3.35
N LEU A 50 5.81 10.83 -2.63
CA LEU A 50 5.63 12.22 -3.05
C LEU A 50 6.92 13.04 -3.10
N PRO A 51 7.82 13.03 -2.09
CA PRO A 51 9.01 13.86 -2.12
C PRO A 51 9.91 13.54 -3.32
N PRO A 52 10.33 12.29 -3.57
CA PRO A 52 11.14 11.96 -4.75
C PRO A 52 10.50 12.45 -6.06
N SER A 53 9.18 12.24 -6.21
CA SER A 53 8.46 12.69 -7.40
C SER A 53 8.49 14.21 -7.59
N GLU A 54 8.38 15.01 -6.52
CA GLU A 54 8.46 16.47 -6.63
C GLU A 54 9.88 16.96 -6.96
N TYR A 55 10.92 16.37 -6.36
CA TYR A 55 12.31 16.72 -6.69
C TYR A 55 12.66 16.35 -8.14
N PHE A 56 12.22 15.19 -8.61
CA PHE A 56 12.43 14.81 -10.01
C PHE A 56 11.69 15.74 -10.97
N GLY A 57 10.43 16.09 -10.67
CA GLY A 57 9.67 17.05 -11.47
C GLY A 57 10.34 18.42 -11.50
N ALA A 58 10.79 18.92 -10.35
CA ALA A 58 11.50 20.19 -10.24
C ALA A 58 12.81 20.19 -11.03
N GLY A 59 13.59 19.11 -10.94
CA GLY A 59 14.83 18.93 -11.71
C GLY A 59 14.59 18.91 -13.23
N VAL A 60 13.50 18.30 -13.70
CA VAL A 60 13.11 18.30 -15.13
C VAL A 60 12.72 19.70 -15.61
N ASP A 61 11.99 20.45 -14.78
CA ASP A 61 11.55 21.82 -15.09
C ASP A 61 12.69 22.86 -14.93
N GLY A 62 13.85 22.47 -14.41
CA GLY A 62 14.96 23.37 -14.10
C GLY A 62 14.64 24.34 -12.96
N ARG A 63 13.73 23.95 -12.05
CA ARG A 63 13.31 24.75 -10.89
C ARG A 63 13.81 24.09 -9.60
N GLU A 64 14.07 24.90 -8.59
CA GLU A 64 14.36 24.40 -7.24
C GLU A 64 13.06 24.24 -6.44
N VAL A 65 13.04 23.28 -5.52
CA VAL A 65 11.95 23.13 -4.56
C VAL A 65 12.14 24.19 -3.47
N ALA A 66 11.10 24.95 -3.16
CA ALA A 66 11.18 25.97 -2.10
C ALA A 66 11.46 25.32 -0.74
N PRO A 67 12.31 25.91 0.13
CA PRO A 67 12.67 25.32 1.43
C PRO A 67 11.46 24.99 2.33
N GLU A 68 10.42 25.83 2.29
CA GLU A 68 9.18 25.60 3.04
C GLU A 68 8.43 24.37 2.53
N ARG A 69 8.42 24.16 1.20
CA ARG A 69 7.78 23.02 0.56
C ARG A 69 8.56 21.73 0.80
N GLU A 70 9.88 21.79 0.72
CA GLU A 70 10.77 20.67 1.06
C GLU A 70 10.51 20.17 2.48
N LYS A 71 10.44 21.08 3.46
CA LYS A 71 10.14 20.72 4.84
C LYS A 71 8.76 20.06 5.00
N GLU A 72 7.75 20.58 4.32
CA GLU A 72 6.40 20.01 4.32
C GLU A 72 6.39 18.59 3.73
N LEU A 73 7.06 18.38 2.59
CA LEU A 73 7.15 17.08 1.93
C LEU A 73 7.80 16.03 2.83
N TRP A 74 8.92 16.35 3.47
CA TRP A 74 9.62 15.42 4.37
C TRP A 74 8.87 15.17 5.67
N GLU A 75 8.17 16.16 6.21
CA GLU A 75 7.29 15.95 7.37
C GLU A 75 6.15 15.00 7.02
N ASN A 76 5.50 15.18 5.87
CA ASN A 76 4.46 14.29 5.37
C ASN A 76 5.00 12.87 5.12
N TYR A 77 6.19 12.77 4.55
CA TYR A 77 6.90 11.49 4.36
C TYR A 77 7.08 10.75 5.68
N HIS A 78 7.64 11.42 6.70
CA HIS A 78 7.88 10.77 8.00
C HIS A 78 6.58 10.43 8.73
N GLN A 79 5.53 11.23 8.56
CA GLN A 79 4.20 10.87 9.06
C GLN A 79 3.67 9.62 8.37
N ALA A 80 3.81 9.52 7.05
CA ALA A 80 3.39 8.37 6.27
C ALA A 80 4.19 7.10 6.63
N GLU A 81 5.51 7.21 6.77
CA GLU A 81 6.38 6.14 7.26
C GLU A 81 5.93 5.61 8.62
N ARG A 82 5.60 6.50 9.58
CA ARG A 82 5.04 6.10 10.88
C ARG A 82 3.69 5.39 10.76
N ARG A 83 2.84 5.79 9.79
CA ARG A 83 1.57 5.10 9.54
C ARG A 83 1.80 3.70 8.99
N VAL A 84 2.72 3.52 8.03
CA VAL A 84 3.09 2.19 7.52
C VAL A 84 3.54 1.28 8.66
N TRP A 85 4.42 1.76 9.54
CA TRP A 85 4.86 1.00 10.72
C TRP A 85 3.71 0.65 11.66
N LYS A 86 2.86 1.62 11.98
CA LYS A 86 1.70 1.40 12.85
C LYS A 86 0.77 0.33 12.28
N ILE A 87 0.53 0.37 10.97
CA ILE A 87 -0.30 -0.62 10.28
C ILE A 87 0.39 -1.98 10.34
N ALA A 88 1.67 -2.07 9.99
CA ALA A 88 2.44 -3.31 10.04
C ALA A 88 2.40 -3.98 11.43
N ASP A 89 2.66 -3.22 12.50
CA ASP A 89 2.62 -3.71 13.89
C ASP A 89 1.21 -4.14 14.32
N SER A 90 0.19 -3.39 13.90
CA SER A 90 -1.20 -3.66 14.31
C SER A 90 -1.82 -4.82 13.54
N ALA A 91 -1.18 -5.26 12.46
CA ALA A 91 -1.80 -6.07 11.46
C ALA A 91 -1.29 -7.51 11.40
N ASP A 92 -0.52 -7.97 12.38
CA ASP A 92 -0.23 -9.41 12.57
C ASP A 92 -1.53 -10.26 12.63
N PHE A 93 -2.68 -9.62 12.87
CA PHE A 93 -4.02 -10.20 12.75
C PHE A 93 -4.81 -9.82 11.48
N ILE A 94 -4.53 -8.69 10.81
CA ILE A 94 -5.36 -8.11 9.74
C ILE A 94 -4.72 -8.24 8.35
N ILE A 95 -3.42 -8.01 8.22
CA ILE A 95 -2.64 -8.19 6.98
C ILE A 95 -1.95 -9.54 7.02
N SER A 96 -1.62 -10.10 5.85
CA SER A 96 -0.85 -11.34 5.79
C SER A 96 0.63 -11.11 6.08
N ALA A 97 1.30 -12.22 6.43
CA ALA A 97 2.75 -12.28 6.50
C ALA A 97 3.40 -11.80 5.19
N ASP A 98 2.81 -12.07 4.03
CA ASP A 98 3.34 -11.64 2.73
C ASP A 98 3.39 -10.11 2.61
N VAL A 99 2.38 -9.39 3.13
CA VAL A 99 2.39 -7.92 3.19
C VAL A 99 3.45 -7.42 4.15
N PHE A 100 3.58 -8.05 5.31
CA PHE A 100 4.60 -7.70 6.27
C PHE A 100 6.00 -7.86 5.68
N ASP A 101 6.26 -8.96 4.97
CA ASP A 101 7.52 -9.21 4.27
C ASP A 101 7.80 -8.14 3.19
N ALA A 102 6.77 -7.71 2.44
CA ALA A 102 6.90 -6.61 1.48
C ALA A 102 7.33 -5.30 2.15
N ILE A 103 6.73 -4.97 3.30
CA ILE A 103 7.08 -3.79 4.10
C ILE A 103 8.53 -3.92 4.63
N GLN A 104 8.92 -5.09 5.15
CA GLN A 104 10.30 -5.32 5.61
C GLN A 104 11.31 -5.14 4.48
N ARG A 105 11.02 -5.63 3.27
CA ARG A 105 11.86 -5.38 2.09
C ARG A 105 11.96 -3.90 1.75
N MET A 106 10.86 -3.16 1.82
CA MET A 106 10.87 -1.71 1.62
C MET A 106 11.80 -1.03 2.62
N LEU A 107 11.67 -1.33 3.91
CA LEU A 107 12.45 -0.72 4.98
C LEU A 107 13.94 -1.00 4.83
N ASN A 108 14.31 -2.21 4.42
CA ASN A 108 15.69 -2.54 4.08
C ASN A 108 16.18 -1.70 2.90
N GLY A 109 15.38 -1.58 1.83
CA GLY A 109 15.71 -0.72 0.68
C GLY A 109 15.84 0.77 1.05
N LEU A 110 15.00 1.28 1.95
CA LEU A 110 15.10 2.64 2.49
C LEU A 110 16.37 2.83 3.33
N SER A 111 16.78 1.80 4.07
CA SER A 111 18.04 1.82 4.82
C SER A 111 19.23 1.85 3.88
N GLU A 112 19.24 1.02 2.84
CA GLU A 112 20.29 0.99 1.81
C GLU A 112 20.38 2.33 1.06
N ALA A 113 19.23 2.96 0.76
CA ALA A 113 19.19 4.26 0.10
C ALA A 113 19.91 5.36 0.89
N ARG A 114 20.02 5.24 2.23
CA ARG A 114 20.76 6.22 3.06
C ARG A 114 22.27 6.19 2.81
N ASP A 115 22.79 5.09 2.30
CA ASP A 115 24.21 4.90 1.98
C ASP A 115 24.55 5.34 0.55
N ALA A 116 23.58 5.90 -0.18
CA ALA A 116 23.78 6.40 -1.54
C ALA A 116 24.84 7.50 -1.62
N GLN A 117 25.61 7.52 -2.71
CA GLN A 117 26.74 8.45 -2.88
C GLN A 117 26.29 9.88 -3.20
N ASP A 118 25.09 10.05 -3.77
CA ASP A 118 24.53 11.33 -4.11
C ASP A 118 23.02 11.41 -3.79
N TRP A 119 22.54 12.64 -3.67
CA TRP A 119 21.15 12.92 -3.29
C TRP A 119 20.11 12.39 -4.29
N TYR A 120 20.39 12.45 -5.59
CA TYR A 120 19.47 11.93 -6.59
C TYR A 120 19.40 10.42 -6.57
N GLN A 121 20.53 9.76 -6.31
CA GLN A 121 20.58 8.32 -6.08
C GLN A 121 19.77 7.94 -4.82
N HIS A 122 19.90 8.68 -3.72
CA HIS A 122 19.08 8.47 -2.52
C HIS A 122 17.57 8.55 -2.82
N LEU A 123 17.15 9.56 -3.59
CA LEU A 123 15.75 9.74 -3.97
C LEU A 123 15.25 8.63 -4.92
N ASP A 124 16.06 8.22 -5.89
CA ASP A 124 15.72 7.14 -6.83
C ASP A 124 15.57 5.80 -6.10
N GLU A 125 16.53 5.46 -5.23
CA GLU A 125 16.51 4.22 -4.46
C GLU A 125 15.34 4.19 -3.47
N THR A 126 15.07 5.33 -2.81
CA THR A 126 13.89 5.51 -1.95
C THR A 126 12.61 5.27 -2.73
N GLN A 127 12.48 5.89 -3.90
CA GLN A 127 11.30 5.74 -4.74
C GLN A 127 11.11 4.29 -5.22
N ILE A 128 12.18 3.63 -5.66
CA ILE A 128 12.14 2.24 -6.10
C ILE A 128 11.66 1.31 -4.99
N ALA A 129 12.14 1.52 -3.76
CA ALA A 129 11.73 0.71 -2.60
C ALA A 129 10.23 0.88 -2.30
N VAL A 130 9.74 2.12 -2.27
CA VAL A 130 8.33 2.44 -2.01
C VAL A 130 7.43 1.91 -3.12
N ASP A 131 7.77 2.15 -4.39
CA ASP A 131 6.99 1.72 -5.55
C ASP A 131 6.87 0.19 -5.61
N ARG A 132 7.96 -0.54 -5.34
CA ARG A 132 7.94 -2.01 -5.26
C ARG A 132 7.01 -2.50 -4.16
N CYS A 133 7.10 -1.91 -2.97
CA CYS A 133 6.23 -2.26 -1.86
C CYS A 133 4.77 -2.02 -2.22
N LEU A 134 4.47 -0.88 -2.84
CA LEU A 134 3.12 -0.51 -3.27
C LEU A 134 2.56 -1.50 -4.28
N GLU A 135 3.36 -1.96 -5.25
CA GLU A 135 2.96 -2.97 -6.22
C GLU A 135 2.67 -4.32 -5.55
N GLU A 136 3.55 -4.78 -4.68
CA GLU A 136 3.38 -6.03 -3.93
C GLU A 136 2.12 -5.98 -3.05
N VAL A 137 1.92 -4.90 -2.30
CA VAL A 137 0.73 -4.71 -1.44
C VAL A 137 -0.55 -4.70 -2.25
N LYS A 138 -0.59 -4.01 -3.40
CA LYS A 138 -1.76 -4.02 -4.31
C LYS A 138 -2.03 -5.41 -4.84
N GLN A 139 -0.98 -6.15 -5.22
CA GLN A 139 -1.11 -7.51 -5.70
C GLN A 139 -1.70 -8.42 -4.63
N ILE A 140 -1.08 -8.48 -3.45
CA ILE A 140 -1.51 -9.34 -2.34
C ILE A 140 -2.93 -8.95 -1.89
N GLY A 141 -3.19 -7.65 -1.69
CA GLY A 141 -4.50 -7.14 -1.30
C GLY A 141 -5.61 -7.48 -2.28
N SER A 142 -5.34 -7.44 -3.59
CA SER A 142 -6.33 -7.83 -4.61
C SER A 142 -6.71 -9.30 -4.54
N GLU A 143 -5.72 -10.16 -4.26
CA GLU A 143 -5.90 -11.61 -4.15
C GLU A 143 -6.67 -11.95 -2.87
N GLU A 144 -6.33 -11.31 -1.76
CA GLU A 144 -6.95 -11.54 -0.46
C GLU A 144 -8.37 -10.99 -0.32
N LEU A 145 -8.68 -9.88 -0.99
CA LEU A 145 -10.01 -9.31 -1.02
C LEU A 145 -10.92 -9.97 -2.07
N GLY A 146 -10.38 -10.88 -2.89
CA GLY A 146 -11.11 -11.55 -3.96
C GLY A 146 -11.51 -10.62 -5.11
N ILE A 147 -10.77 -9.52 -5.31
CA ILE A 147 -11.04 -8.54 -6.36
C ILE A 147 -10.42 -9.07 -7.67
N ARG A 148 -11.27 -9.30 -8.67
CA ARG A 148 -10.82 -9.79 -9.98
C ARG A 148 -9.97 -8.71 -10.67
N LYS A 149 -8.68 -8.97 -10.88
CA LYS A 149 -7.74 -8.03 -11.53
C LYS A 149 -8.28 -7.59 -12.90
N GLY A 150 -8.54 -6.30 -13.05
CA GLY A 150 -8.79 -5.68 -14.36
C GLY A 150 -7.46 -5.51 -15.11
N LYS A 151 -7.49 -5.56 -16.44
CA LYS A 151 -6.28 -5.52 -17.30
C LYS A 151 -5.49 -4.19 -17.22
N ASP A 152 -6.01 -3.17 -16.54
CA ASP A 152 -5.48 -1.80 -16.49
C ASP A 152 -4.63 -1.48 -15.24
N TRP A 153 -4.53 -2.40 -14.25
CA TRP A 153 -3.81 -2.13 -13.00
C TRP A 153 -2.28 -1.99 -13.20
N ASN A 154 -1.72 -2.55 -14.28
CA ASN A 154 -0.30 -2.45 -14.63
C ASN A 154 0.07 -1.17 -15.39
N ARG A 155 -0.82 -0.18 -15.46
CA ARG A 155 -0.56 1.09 -16.14
C ARG A 155 -0.02 2.19 -15.21
N TRP A 156 0.57 1.80 -14.08
CA TRP A 156 1.41 2.70 -13.30
C TRP A 156 2.83 2.61 -13.86
N VAL A 157 3.34 3.72 -14.39
CA VAL A 157 4.74 3.83 -14.79
C VAL A 157 5.45 4.50 -13.61
N PRO A 158 6.39 3.81 -12.93
CA PRO A 158 7.16 4.43 -11.86
C PRO A 158 7.84 5.68 -12.42
N VAL A 159 7.75 6.82 -11.73
CA VAL A 159 8.39 8.07 -12.19
C VAL A 159 9.91 7.88 -12.28
N GLY A 160 10.50 7.04 -11.42
CA GLY A 160 11.89 6.58 -11.52
C GLY A 160 12.22 5.83 -12.83
N TYR A 161 11.25 5.10 -13.41
CA TYR A 161 11.43 4.42 -14.70
C TYR A 161 11.48 5.40 -15.88
N LEU A 162 10.70 6.49 -15.79
CA LEU A 162 10.79 7.60 -16.75
C LEU A 162 12.12 8.34 -16.57
N TYR A 163 12.60 8.52 -15.34
CA TYR A 163 13.87 9.16 -15.06
C TYR A 163 15.07 8.34 -15.57
N ARG A 164 15.11 7.02 -15.37
CA ARG A 164 16.16 6.14 -15.94
C ARG A 164 16.26 6.28 -17.46
N LYS A 165 15.10 6.31 -18.13
CA LYS A 165 15.00 6.46 -19.60
C LYS A 165 15.40 7.86 -20.07
N VAL A 166 15.14 8.89 -19.26
CA VAL A 166 15.55 10.28 -19.51
C VAL A 166 17.05 10.46 -19.26
N ARG A 167 17.60 9.89 -18.18
CA ARG A 167 19.03 9.88 -17.84
C ARG A 167 19.87 9.17 -18.88
N GLU A 168 19.42 8.03 -19.39
CA GLU A 168 20.06 7.31 -20.52
C GLU A 168 20.04 8.14 -21.82
N ARG A 169 19.05 9.04 -21.98
CA ARG A 169 18.93 9.91 -23.16
C ARG A 169 19.80 11.16 -23.07
N PHE A 170 20.06 11.67 -21.86
CA PHE A 170 20.91 12.82 -21.60
C PHE A 170 22.37 12.45 -21.26
N SER A 171 22.64 11.18 -20.91
CA SER A 171 23.99 10.62 -20.78
C SER A 171 24.41 9.97 -22.11
N GLY A 172 24.59 10.79 -23.15
CA GLY A 172 25.24 10.34 -24.38
C GLY A 172 26.67 9.82 -24.12
N PRO A 173 27.21 8.92 -24.97
CA PRO A 173 28.55 8.39 -24.79
C PRO A 173 29.57 9.53 -24.77
N LYS A 174 30.47 9.49 -23.78
CA LYS A 174 31.66 10.36 -23.71
C LYS A 174 32.52 10.23 -24.97
#